data_AF-A0A0S3T954-F1
#
_entry.id   AF-A0A0S3T954-F1
#
_cell.length_a   1.000
_cell.length_b   1.000
_cell.length_c   1.000
_cell.angle_alpha   90.00
_cell.angle_beta   90.00
_cell.angle_gamma   90.00
#
_symmetry.space_group_name_H-M   'P 1'
#
loop_
_entity.id
_entity.type
_entity.pdbx_description
1 polymer ?
#
loop_
_entity_poly.entity_id
_entity_poly.type
_entity_poly.pdbx_seq_one_letter_code
_entity_poly.pdbx_strand_id
1 'polypeptide(L)' 'GFWKETGRDKAIYSKHDSIGMRKTLVFYKAQAPNGQKSDWIMHEYRLQTHKNGTPQASFTNYYIHITREKEVILLMI' A
#
# COMPACT_ATOMS: atom_id res chain seq x y z
N GLY A 1 14.83 10.17 -4.46
CA GLY A 1 13.43 10.60 -4.45
C GLY A 1 12.77 10.13 -3.18
N PHE A 2 11.51 10.47 -2.95
CA PHE A 2 10.76 10.03 -1.77
C PHE A 2 9.37 9.55 -2.16
N TRP A 3 8.84 8.61 -1.38
CA TRP A 3 7.45 8.17 -1.52
C TRP A 3 6.56 9.01 -0.61
N LYS A 4 5.44 9.48 -1.15
CA LYS A 4 4.45 10.27 -0.41
C LYS A 4 3.08 9.62 -0.53
N GLU A 5 2.41 9.47 0.60
CA GLU A 5 1.02 8.99 0.64
C GLU A 5 0.11 9.87 -0.21
N THR A 6 -0.80 9.23 -0.94
CA THR A 6 -1.82 9.93 -1.73
C THR A 6 -3.20 9.35 -1.46
N GLY A 7 -4.15 10.23 -1.17
CA GLY A 7 -5.51 9.86 -0.83
C GLY A 7 -5.62 9.22 0.56
N ARG A 8 -6.82 8.71 0.84
CA ARG A 8 -7.11 7.93 2.06
C ARG A 8 -6.87 6.44 1.80
N ASP A 9 -6.38 5.74 2.81
CA ASP A 9 -6.27 4.28 2.78
C ASP A 9 -7.63 3.64 2.46
N LYS A 10 -7.62 2.58 1.66
CA LYS A 10 -8.85 1.88 1.22
C LYS A 10 -8.92 0.49 1.84
N ALA A 11 -10.07 0.15 2.42
CA ALA A 11 -10.34 -1.21 2.86
C ALA A 11 -10.39 -2.17 1.66
N ILE A 12 -9.91 -3.39 1.88
CA ILE A 12 -9.92 -4.47 0.91
C ILE A 12 -10.95 -5.49 1.39
N TYR A 13 -11.93 -5.79 0.55
CA TYR A 13 -13.00 -6.71 0.89
C TYR A 13 -12.87 -8.02 0.13
N SER A 14 -13.11 -9.13 0.83
CA SER A 14 -13.44 -10.41 0.21
C SER A 14 -14.88 -10.72 0.55
N LYS A 15 -15.74 -10.82 -0.47
CA LYS A 15 -17.20 -10.90 -0.29
C LYS A 15 -17.72 -9.71 0.53
N HIS A 16 -18.04 -9.93 1.81
CA HIS A 16 -18.58 -8.92 2.73
C HIS A 16 -17.62 -8.59 3.88
N ASP A 17 -16.48 -9.27 3.96
CA ASP A 17 -15.53 -9.12 5.06
C ASP A 17 -14.34 -8.27 4.64
N SER A 18 -13.99 -7.28 5.47
CA SER A 18 -12.75 -6.52 5.32
C SER A 18 -11.57 -7.41 5.68
N ILE A 19 -10.78 -7.80 4.69
CA ILE A 19 -9.62 -8.68 4.86
C ILE A 19 -8.31 -7.90 5.02
N GLY A 20 -8.33 -6.58 4.86
CA GLY A 20 -7.12 -5.76 4.90
C GLY A 20 -7.31 -4.32 4.49
N MET A 21 -6.18 -3.61 4.38
CA MET A 21 -6.11 -2.21 3.97
C MET A 21 -5.08 -2.03 2.86
N ARG A 22 -5.35 -1.13 1.92
CA ARG A 22 -4.44 -0.70 0.86
C ARG A 22 -4.10 0.77 1.04
N LYS A 23 -2.81 1.05 1.29
CA LYS A 23 -2.21 2.38 1.22
C LYS A 23 -1.65 2.63 -0.18
N THR A 24 -1.74 3.85 -0.67
CA THR A 24 -1.21 4.24 -1.98
C THR A 24 -0.18 5.36 -1.81
N LEU A 25 0.98 5.19 -2.43
CA LEU A 25 2.06 6.17 -2.44
C LEU A 25 2.45 6.52 -3.86
N VAL A 26 2.86 7.77 -4.06
CA VAL A 26 3.43 8.27 -5.31
C VAL A 26 4.89 8.61 -5.07
N PHE A 27 5.76 8.24 -6.00
CA PHE A 27 7.16 8.64 -5.93
C PHE A 27 7.36 10.05 -6.47
N TYR A 28 8.14 10.83 -5.74
CA TYR A 28 8.64 12.13 -6.16
C TYR A 28 10.13 12.04 -6.45
N LYS A 29 10.54 12.48 -7.65
CA LYS A 29 11.95 12.61 -8.04
C LYS A 29 12.58 13.79 -7.28
N ALA A 30 13.87 13.71 -6.95
CA ALA A 30 14.60 14.66 -6.09
C ALA A 30 14.15 14.68 -4.61
N GLN A 31 14.81 15.51 -3.80
CA GLN A 31 14.55 15.63 -2.35
C GLN A 31 13.35 16.57 -2.09
N ALA A 32 12.63 16.33 -1.00
CA ALA A 32 11.59 17.25 -0.52
C ALA A 32 12.21 18.61 -0.11
N PRO A 33 11.49 19.74 -0.26
CA PRO A 33 10.11 19.87 -0.74
C PRO A 33 9.98 19.99 -2.27
N ASN A 34 11.08 20.23 -2.99
CA ASN A 34 11.09 20.55 -4.43
C ASN A 34 10.98 19.33 -5.35
N GLY A 35 10.54 18.19 -4.81
CA GLY A 35 10.45 16.97 -5.59
C GLY A 35 9.39 17.07 -6.67
N GLN A 36 9.68 16.57 -7.87
CA GLN A 36 8.71 16.50 -8.95
C GLN A 36 7.95 15.17 -8.89
N LYS A 37 6.61 15.24 -8.96
CA LYS A 37 5.75 14.05 -9.00
C LYS A 37 6.12 13.19 -10.22
N SER A 38 6.17 11.89 -10.05
CA SER A 38 6.34 10.93 -11.14
C SER A 38 5.13 10.01 -11.28
N ASP A 39 5.12 9.18 -12.31
CA ASP A 39 4.07 8.19 -12.58
C ASP A 39 4.27 6.86 -11.84
N TRP A 40 5.33 6.76 -11.03
CA TRP A 40 5.55 5.59 -10.18
C TRP A 40 4.57 5.58 -9.01
N ILE A 41 3.78 4.51 -8.95
CA ILE A 41 2.80 4.28 -7.88
C ILE A 41 3.19 3.01 -7.12
N MET A 42 3.12 3.08 -5.80
CA MET A 42 3.26 1.95 -4.90
C MET A 42 1.95 1.74 -4.15
N HIS A 43 1.50 0.50 -4.08
CA HIS A 43 0.42 0.07 -3.22
C HIS A 43 0.97 -0.85 -2.14
N GLU A 44 0.84 -0.45 -0.88
CA GLU A 44 1.14 -1.30 0.27
C GLU A 44 -0.15 -1.92 0.77
N TYR A 45 -0.19 -3.24 0.84
CA TYR A 45 -1.32 -4.02 1.30
C TYR A 45 -1.02 -4.61 2.67
N ARG A 46 -1.95 -4.45 3.61
CA ARG A 46 -1.87 -4.99 4.97
C ARG A 46 -3.03 -5.95 5.14
N LEU A 47 -2.76 -7.25 5.26
CA LEU A 47 -3.80 -8.24 5.50
C LEU A 47 -4.07 -8.37 7.01
N GLN A 48 -5.34 -8.45 7.38
CA GLN A 48 -5.76 -8.80 8.73
C GLN A 48 -5.75 -10.32 8.86
N THR A 49 -5.16 -10.85 9.93
CA THR A 49 -5.35 -12.27 10.27
C THR A 49 -6.37 -12.40 11.39
N HIS A 50 -7.40 -13.20 11.17
CA HIS A 50 -8.36 -13.58 12.20
C HIS A 50 -7.72 -14.60 13.16
N LYS A 51 -6.65 -14.22 13.87
CA LYS A 51 -6.16 -15.02 14.98
C LYS A 51 -6.89 -14.55 16.24
N ASN A 52 -8.02 -15.21 16.50
CA ASN A 52 -8.72 -15.25 17.78
C ASN A 52 -9.17 -13.89 18.36
N GLY A 53 -10.39 -13.47 17.99
CA GLY A 53 -11.34 -12.79 18.87
C GLY A 53 -10.95 -11.45 19.53
N THR A 54 -9.77 -10.92 19.26
CA THR A 54 -9.34 -9.63 19.79
C THR A 54 -9.39 -8.59 18.67
N PRO A 55 -10.09 -7.45 18.86
CA PRO A 55 -10.15 -6.36 17.87
C PRO A 55 -8.81 -5.60 17.73
N GLN A 56 -7.69 -6.24 18.07
CA GLN A 56 -6.37 -5.67 17.89
C GLN A 56 -5.86 -6.16 16.54
N ALA A 57 -6.01 -5.30 15.53
CA ALA A 57 -5.59 -5.53 14.15
C ALA A 57 -4.10 -5.90 14.09
N SER A 58 -3.80 -7.19 14.23
CA SER A 58 -2.47 -7.74 13.99
C SER A 58 -2.35 -8.00 12.49
N PHE A 59 -1.85 -6.98 11.79
CA PHE A 59 -1.46 -7.12 10.40
C PHE A 59 -0.16 -7.93 10.35
N THR A 60 -0.22 -9.18 9.88
CA THR A 60 0.96 -10.07 9.88
C THR A 60 1.68 -10.12 8.53
N ASN A 61 1.02 -9.69 7.45
CA ASN A 61 1.56 -9.82 6.10
C ASN A 61 1.49 -8.48 5.38
N TYR A 62 2.59 -8.11 4.73
CA TYR A 62 2.70 -6.91 3.92
C TYR A 62 3.04 -7.30 2.47
N TYR A 63 2.27 -6.76 1.52
CA TYR A 63 2.54 -6.93 0.09
C TYR A 63 2.78 -5.55 -0.50
N ILE A 64 3.84 -5.42 -1.30
CA ILE A 64 4.15 -4.18 -2.01
C ILE A 64 3.98 -4.44 -3.49
N HIS A 65 3.12 -3.66 -4.13
CA HIS A 65 2.94 -3.66 -5.56
C HIS A 65 3.40 -2.30 -6.12
N ILE A 66 4.45 -2.30 -6.93
CA ILE A 66 4.94 -1.10 -7.62
C ILE A 66 4.57 -1.20 -9.09
N THR A 67 4.00 -0.12 -9.65
CA THR A 67 3.59 -0.05 -11.05
C THR A 67 4.22 1.15 -11.77
N ARG A 68 4.63 0.94 -13.02
CA ARG A 68 4.87 2.00 -14.01
C ARG A 68 4.66 1.48 -15.43
N GLU A 69 3.77 2.14 -16.19
CA GLU A 69 3.59 2.11 -17.66
C GLU A 69 3.47 0.75 -18.40
N LYS A 70 3.66 -0.39 -17.73
CA LYS A 70 3.44 -1.80 -18.13
C LYS A 70 4.17 -2.80 -17.22
N GLU A 71 5.03 -2.33 -16.31
CA GLU A 71 5.78 -3.19 -15.38
C GLU A 71 5.08 -3.22 -14.02
N VAL A 72 4.83 -4.45 -13.55
CA VAL A 72 4.26 -4.78 -12.25
C VAL A 72 5.32 -5.56 -11.49
N ILE A 73 5.83 -4.98 -10.40
CA ILE A 73 6.72 -5.68 -9.48
C ILE A 73 5.91 -5.93 -8.20
N LEU A 74 5.68 -7.21 -7.90
CA LEU A 74 5.07 -7.66 -6.65
C LEU A 74 6.18 -8.20 -5.73
N LEU A 75 6.31 -7.61 -4.56
CA LEU A 75 7.21 -8.07 -3.51
C LEU A 75 6.39 -8.49 -2.28
N MET A 76 6.67 -9.68 -1.77
CA MET A 76 6.16 -10.18 -0.49
C MET A 76 7.24 -9.95 0.57
N ILE A 77 6.91 -9.30 1.68
CA ILE A 77 7.82 -9.02 2.81
C ILE A 77 7.26 -9.53 4.13
#